data_AF-A0AAD7CQI8-F1
#
_entry.id   AF-A0AAD7CQI8-F1
#
_cell.length_a   1.000
_cell.length_b   1.000
_cell.length_c   1.000
_cell.angle_alpha   90.00
_cell.angle_beta   90.00
_cell.angle_gamma   90.00
#
_symmetry.space_group_name_H-M   'P 1'
#
loop_
_entity.id
_entity.type
_entity.pdbx_description
1 polymer ?
#
loop_
_entity_poly.entity_id
_entity_poly.type
_entity_poly.pdbx_seq_one_letter_code
_entity_poly.pdbx_strand_id
1 'polypeptide(L)'
;MSVHPARLYVDNALKRRQMRAANKPYSMFTVGPTHCAQKPSNISREAEAKIQHAIQHAWTESTLWKYGNGLDAFLHFCCREGITRDQCLPANEFLLCAFAASRVREIAGGTARGAIAAVKAWHVVHGEQWQGGLQLRYTL
;
A
#
# COMPACT_ATOMS: atom_id res chain seq x y z
N MET A 1 0.30 32.49 -30.38
CA MET A 1 1.33 32.23 -29.34
C MET A 1 1.40 30.72 -29.10
N SER A 2 2.26 30.01 -29.85
CA SER A 2 2.37 28.54 -29.75
C SER A 2 3.12 28.13 -28.49
N VAL A 3 2.44 27.47 -27.57
CA VAL A 3 3.06 26.86 -26.39
C VAL A 3 3.79 25.60 -26.83
N HIS A 4 5.13 25.62 -26.74
CA HIS A 4 5.99 24.50 -27.13
C HIS A 4 5.66 23.25 -26.28
N PRO A 5 5.46 22.05 -26.87
CA PRO A 5 5.06 20.83 -26.16
C PRO A 5 6.05 20.39 -25.07
N ALA A 6 7.33 20.75 -25.21
CA ALA A 6 8.36 20.49 -24.20
C ALA A 6 8.13 21.30 -22.90
N ARG A 7 7.55 22.50 -23.00
CA ARG A 7 7.27 23.36 -21.84
C ARG A 7 6.13 22.80 -20.99
N LEU A 8 5.05 22.36 -21.66
CA LEU A 8 3.93 21.65 -21.03
C LEU A 8 4.35 20.33 -20.34
N TYR A 9 5.32 19.61 -20.90
CA TYR A 9 5.84 18.38 -20.28
C TYR A 9 6.61 18.66 -18.99
N VAL A 10 7.52 19.64 -19.01
CA VAL A 10 8.31 20.02 -17.83
C VAL A 10 7.43 20.64 -16.76
N ASP A 11 6.45 21.47 -17.13
CA ASP A 11 5.50 22.07 -16.19
C ASP A 11 4.60 21.02 -15.50
N ASN A 12 4.19 19.98 -16.25
CA ASN A 12 3.47 18.84 -15.68
C ASN A 12 4.37 17.99 -14.77
N ALA A 13 5.65 17.83 -15.10
CA ALA A 13 6.62 17.12 -14.26
C ALA A 13 6.91 17.89 -12.95
N LEU A 14 6.97 19.22 -13.01
CA LEU A 14 7.16 20.09 -11.85
C LEU A 14 5.92 20.11 -10.95
N LYS A 15 4.72 20.19 -11.54
CA LYS A 15 3.44 20.04 -10.81
C LYS A 15 3.33 18.68 -10.13
N ARG A 16 3.72 17.60 -10.82
CA ARG A 16 3.80 16.26 -10.20
C ARG A 16 4.81 16.23 -9.05
N ARG A 17 5.94 16.94 -9.15
CA ARG A 17 6.95 17.04 -8.08
C ARG A 17 6.49 17.89 -6.89
N GLN A 18 5.70 18.94 -7.11
CA GLN A 18 5.09 19.73 -6.04
C GLN A 18 3.94 18.99 -5.35
N MET A 19 3.11 18.24 -6.08
CA MET A 19 2.11 17.36 -5.46
C MET A 19 2.75 16.22 -4.66
N ARG A 20 3.93 15.73 -5.06
CA ARG A 20 4.73 14.74 -4.29
C ARG A 20 5.22 15.25 -2.93
N ALA A 21 5.36 16.56 -2.75
CA ALA A 21 5.77 17.15 -1.46
C ALA A 21 4.59 17.44 -0.53
N ALA A 22 3.39 17.67 -1.08
CA ALA A 22 2.21 18.09 -0.33
C ALA A 22 1.34 16.94 0.20
N ASN A 23 1.40 15.76 -0.42
CA ASN A 23 0.63 14.59 0.02
C ASN A 23 1.56 13.65 0.80
N LYS A 24 1.61 13.79 2.13
CA LYS A 24 2.48 13.00 3.01
C LYS A 24 1.92 11.57 3.08
N PRO A 25 2.47 10.58 2.33
CA PRO A 25 1.92 9.22 2.27
C PRO A 25 2.07 8.44 3.59
N TYR A 26 2.74 9.05 4.58
CA TYR A 26 3.06 8.47 5.88
C TYR A 26 1.85 8.37 6.82
N SER A 27 0.72 9.03 6.56
CA SER A 27 -0.45 8.94 7.44
C SER A 27 -1.14 7.58 7.38
N MET A 28 -0.96 6.81 6.31
CA MET A 28 -1.57 5.50 6.12
C MET A 28 -0.92 4.36 6.93
N PHE A 29 0.31 4.59 7.40
CA PHE A 29 1.02 3.70 8.33
C PHE A 29 0.92 4.20 9.79
N THR A 30 -0.01 5.12 10.07
CA THR A 30 -0.31 5.50 11.45
C THR A 30 -1.04 4.35 12.11
N VAL A 31 -0.41 3.83 13.16
CA VAL A 31 -0.84 2.63 13.88
C VAL A 31 -2.23 2.89 14.45
N GLY A 32 -3.26 2.31 13.84
CA GLY A 32 -4.57 2.18 14.46
C GLY A 32 -4.53 1.02 15.47
N PRO A 33 -5.25 1.11 16.60
CA PRO A 33 -5.41 -0.04 17.49
C PRO A 33 -6.34 -1.04 16.80
N THR A 34 -5.80 -2.06 16.14
CA THR A 34 -6.61 -3.19 15.65
C THR A 34 -6.27 -4.50 16.34
N HIS A 35 -7.25 -5.39 16.20
CA HIS A 35 -7.85 -6.19 17.24
C HIS A 35 -7.46 -7.65 17.01
N CYS A 36 -6.84 -8.26 18.02
CA CYS A 36 -6.61 -9.71 18.16
C CYS A 36 -5.66 -10.39 17.16
N ALA A 37 -4.40 -9.96 17.13
CA ALA A 37 -3.29 -10.92 17.06
C ALA A 37 -2.82 -11.20 18.49
N GLN A 38 -2.76 -12.47 18.89
CA GLN A 38 -2.39 -12.92 20.25
C GLN A 38 -0.99 -12.41 20.62
N LYS A 39 -0.94 -11.23 21.24
CA LYS A 39 0.28 -10.69 21.80
C LYS A 39 0.55 -11.43 23.11
N PRO A 40 1.71 -12.08 23.28
CA PRO A 40 2.04 -12.71 24.55
C PRO A 40 1.99 -11.66 25.66
N SER A 41 1.20 -11.92 26.69
CA SER A 41 0.86 -11.00 27.80
C SER A 41 2.06 -10.57 28.66
N ASN A 42 3.27 -11.02 28.34
CA ASN A 42 4.51 -10.78 29.09
C ASN A 42 5.50 -9.84 28.38
N ILE A 43 5.21 -9.34 27.18
CA ILE A 43 6.10 -8.38 26.50
C ILE A 43 5.89 -6.98 27.09
N SER A 44 7.00 -6.33 27.49
CA SER A 44 7.01 -4.95 27.96
C SER A 44 6.60 -3.99 26.83
N ARG A 45 5.85 -2.94 27.18
CA ARG A 45 5.47 -1.84 26.26
C ARG A 45 6.67 -1.25 25.51
N GLU A 46 7.84 -1.26 26.14
CA GLU A 46 9.08 -0.81 25.52
C GLU A 46 9.54 -1.70 24.36
N ALA A 47 9.41 -3.02 24.51
CA ALA A 47 9.77 -3.96 23.46
C ALA A 47 8.82 -3.85 22.25
N GLU A 48 7.53 -3.60 22.47
CA GLU A 48 6.59 -3.29 21.37
C GLU A 48 6.96 -2.00 20.65
N ALA A 49 7.28 -0.94 21.41
CA ALA A 49 7.69 0.33 20.82
C ALA A 49 8.95 0.15 19.95
N LYS A 50 9.91 -0.67 20.39
CA LYS A 50 11.11 -1.02 19.61
C LYS A 50 10.77 -1.80 18.34
N ILE A 51 9.88 -2.78 18.42
CA ILE A 51 9.43 -3.57 17.25
C ILE A 51 8.75 -2.63 16.23
N GLN A 52 7.83 -1.79 16.69
CA GLN A 52 7.12 -0.83 15.85
C GLN A 52 8.07 0.18 15.20
N HIS A 53 9.01 0.72 15.99
CA HIS A 53 10.04 1.62 15.47
C HIS A 53 10.88 0.94 14.38
N ALA A 54 11.31 -0.31 14.61
CA ALA A 54 12.07 -1.07 13.62
C ALA A 54 11.28 -1.30 12.33
N ILE A 55 9.99 -1.65 12.43
CA ILE A 55 9.12 -1.85 11.26
C ILE A 55 8.95 -0.54 10.47
N GLN A 56 8.69 0.58 11.16
CA GLN A 56 8.51 1.89 10.51
C GLN A 56 9.76 2.36 9.76
N HIS A 57 10.94 1.95 10.21
CA HIS A 57 12.23 2.32 9.63
C HIS A 57 12.83 1.22 8.74
N ALA A 58 12.09 0.12 8.50
CA ALA A 58 12.57 -1.02 7.70
C ALA A 58 12.66 -0.71 6.20
N TRP A 59 12.03 0.37 5.72
CA TRP A 59 11.94 0.71 4.31
C TRP A 59 12.46 2.11 4.02
N THR A 60 13.11 2.25 2.87
CA THR A 60 13.53 3.57 2.37
C THR A 60 12.32 4.44 2.05
N GLU A 61 12.47 5.76 2.09
CA GLU A 61 11.42 6.72 1.70
C GLU A 61 10.88 6.44 0.29
N SER A 62 11.75 6.07 -0.65
CA SER A 62 11.37 5.69 -2.01
C SER A 62 10.52 4.42 -2.08
N THR A 63 10.72 3.48 -1.15
CA THR A 63 9.95 2.24 -1.02
C THR A 63 8.60 2.53 -0.37
N LEU A 64 8.59 3.33 0.70
CA LEU A 64 7.36 3.79 1.37
C LEU A 64 6.44 4.55 0.41
N TRP A 65 7.01 5.43 -0.43
CA TRP A 65 6.25 6.11 -1.47
C TRP A 65 5.62 5.11 -2.46
N LYS A 66 6.39 4.12 -2.93
CA LYS A 66 5.86 3.07 -3.82
C LYS A 66 4.77 2.25 -3.15
N TYR A 67 4.92 1.93 -1.86
CA TYR A 67 3.90 1.22 -1.10
C TYR A 67 2.65 2.06 -0.89
N GLY A 68 2.77 3.35 -0.56
CA GLY A 68 1.61 4.24 -0.49
C GLY A 68 0.79 4.24 -1.79
N ASN A 69 1.46 4.43 -2.93
CA ASN A 69 0.77 4.38 -4.23
C ASN A 69 0.17 2.99 -4.55
N GLY A 70 0.86 1.92 -4.20
CA GLY A 70 0.39 0.56 -4.41
C GLY A 70 -0.86 0.24 -3.58
N LEU A 71 -0.90 0.74 -2.34
CA LEU A 71 -2.03 0.57 -1.44
C LEU A 71 -3.21 1.45 -1.82
N ASP A 72 -2.97 2.70 -2.24
CA ASP A 72 -4.01 3.57 -2.80
C ASP A 72 -4.66 2.94 -4.04
N ALA A 73 -3.84 2.32 -4.91
CA ALA A 73 -4.32 1.61 -6.08
C ALA A 73 -5.23 0.42 -5.71
N PHE A 74 -4.96 -0.27 -4.61
CA PHE A 74 -5.81 -1.34 -4.08
C PHE A 74 -7.11 -0.79 -3.48
N LEU A 75 -7.03 0.26 -2.65
CA LEU A 75 -8.22 0.89 -2.07
C LEU A 75 -9.14 1.53 -3.11
N HIS A 76 -8.57 2.11 -4.17
CA HIS A 76 -9.35 2.60 -5.31
C HIS A 76 -10.06 1.46 -6.04
N PHE A 77 -9.43 0.29 -6.17
CA PHE A 77 -10.09 -0.89 -6.70
C PHE A 77 -11.26 -1.31 -5.79
N CYS A 78 -11.05 -1.42 -4.47
CA CYS A 78 -12.10 -1.70 -3.50
C CYS A 78 -13.29 -0.75 -3.63
N CYS A 79 -13.02 0.56 -3.68
CA CYS A 79 -14.04 1.60 -3.81
C CYS A 79 -14.86 1.43 -5.10
N ARG A 80 -14.21 1.07 -6.22
CA ARG A 80 -14.89 0.80 -7.50
C ARG A 80 -15.79 -0.44 -7.44
N GLU A 81 -15.42 -1.45 -6.67
CA GLU A 81 -16.22 -2.65 -6.41
C GLU A 81 -17.29 -2.43 -5.32
N GLY A 82 -17.43 -1.21 -4.78
CA GLY A 82 -18.41 -0.88 -3.74
C GLY A 82 -18.03 -1.39 -2.35
N ILE A 83 -16.77 -1.75 -2.13
CA ILE A 83 -16.26 -2.30 -0.87
C ILE A 83 -15.69 -1.16 -0.02
N THR A 84 -16.14 -1.05 1.23
CA THR A 84 -15.64 -0.03 2.15
C THR A 84 -14.23 -0.35 2.62
N ARG A 85 -13.50 0.66 3.10
CA ARG A 85 -12.11 0.49 3.58
C ARG A 85 -11.99 -0.60 4.66
N ASP A 86 -12.92 -0.62 5.60
CA ASP A 86 -12.93 -1.57 6.73
C ASP A 86 -13.24 -3.01 6.30
N GLN A 87 -13.88 -3.18 5.14
CA GLN A 87 -14.10 -4.49 4.53
C GLN A 87 -12.94 -4.92 3.62
N CYS A 88 -12.12 -3.96 3.17
CA CYS A 88 -10.97 -4.24 2.32
C CYS A 88 -9.67 -4.48 3.09
N LEU A 89 -9.56 -3.99 4.32
CA LEU A 89 -8.39 -4.16 5.16
C LEU A 89 -8.82 -4.67 6.54
N PRO A 90 -8.24 -5.79 7.04
CA PRO A 90 -7.22 -6.62 6.41
C PRO A 90 -7.73 -7.36 5.15
N ALA A 91 -6.94 -7.29 4.07
CA ALA A 91 -7.31 -7.89 2.79
C ALA A 91 -7.29 -9.43 2.85
N ASN A 92 -8.37 -10.05 2.40
CA ASN A 92 -8.47 -11.51 2.23
C ASN A 92 -7.92 -11.98 0.87
N GLU A 93 -7.65 -13.28 0.73
CA GLU A 93 -7.06 -13.83 -0.51
C GLU A 93 -7.91 -13.53 -1.76
N PHE A 94 -9.23 -13.60 -1.63
CA PHE A 94 -10.14 -13.37 -2.76
C PHE A 94 -10.04 -11.94 -3.30
N LEU A 95 -10.02 -10.94 -2.43
CA LEU A 95 -9.84 -9.53 -2.82
C LEU A 95 -8.48 -9.28 -3.45
N LEU A 96 -7.43 -9.94 -2.93
CA LEU A 96 -6.08 -9.86 -3.49
C LEU A 96 -6.04 -10.46 -4.91
N CYS A 97 -6.69 -11.61 -5.12
CA CYS A 97 -6.80 -12.26 -6.43
C CYS A 97 -7.64 -11.42 -7.40
N ALA A 98 -8.78 -10.89 -6.97
CA ALA A 98 -9.65 -10.06 -7.78
C ALA A 98 -8.92 -8.78 -8.23
N PHE A 99 -8.19 -8.15 -7.30
CA PHE A 99 -7.33 -7.01 -7.62
C PHE A 99 -6.23 -7.39 -8.62
N ALA A 100 -5.50 -8.49 -8.39
CA ALA A 100 -4.45 -8.95 -9.29
C ALA A 100 -5.00 -9.22 -10.70
N ALA A 101 -6.12 -9.94 -10.80
CA ALA A 101 -6.81 -10.24 -12.05
C ALA A 101 -7.27 -8.97 -12.79
N SER A 102 -7.75 -7.95 -12.07
CA SER A 102 -8.15 -6.67 -12.66
C SER A 102 -6.99 -5.95 -13.38
N ARG A 103 -5.75 -6.24 -12.98
CA ARG A 103 -4.52 -5.63 -13.50
C ARG A 103 -3.84 -6.45 -14.60
N VAL A 104 -4.30 -7.67 -14.89
CA VAL A 104 -3.70 -8.57 -15.91
C VAL A 104 -3.70 -7.96 -17.32
N ARG A 105 -4.58 -7.00 -17.61
CA ARG A 105 -4.64 -6.30 -18.91
C ARG A 105 -3.90 -4.96 -18.96
N GLU A 106 -3.40 -4.46 -17.83
CA GLU A 106 -2.54 -3.28 -17.82
C GLU A 106 -1.09 -3.74 -18.09
N ILE A 107 -0.45 -3.19 -19.12
CA ILE A 107 0.84 -3.61 -19.75
C ILE A 107 2.07 -3.54 -18.79
N ALA A 108 1.88 -3.51 -17.48
CA ALA A 108 2.95 -3.57 -16.50
C ALA A 108 2.60 -4.54 -15.37
N GLY A 109 2.92 -5.83 -15.53
CA GLY A 109 2.88 -6.83 -14.45
C GLY A 109 3.71 -6.42 -13.21
N GLY A 110 4.65 -5.48 -13.36
CA GLY A 110 5.35 -4.84 -12.24
C GLY A 110 4.46 -4.01 -11.31
N THR A 111 3.30 -3.56 -11.79
CA THR A 111 2.36 -2.72 -11.02
C THR A 111 1.51 -3.56 -10.07
N ALA A 112 1.03 -4.73 -10.50
CA ALA A 112 0.20 -5.62 -9.67
C ALA A 112 1.01 -6.21 -8.50
N ARG A 113 2.20 -6.77 -8.79
CA ARG A 113 3.10 -7.32 -7.76
C ARG A 113 3.55 -6.24 -6.78
N GLY A 114 3.88 -5.04 -7.28
CA GLY A 114 4.24 -3.90 -6.44
C GLY A 114 3.11 -3.44 -5.52
N ALA A 115 1.88 -3.39 -6.02
CA ALA A 115 0.70 -3.05 -5.22
C ALA A 115 0.35 -4.15 -4.19
N ILE A 116 0.44 -5.42 -4.55
CA ILE A 116 0.26 -6.53 -3.59
C ILE A 116 1.34 -6.50 -2.50
N ALA A 117 2.60 -6.19 -2.84
CA ALA A 117 3.66 -6.00 -1.86
C ALA A 117 3.33 -4.84 -0.89
N ALA A 118 2.70 -3.78 -1.38
CA ALA A 118 2.23 -2.68 -0.55
C ALA A 118 1.11 -3.10 0.42
N VAL A 119 0.12 -3.87 -0.05
CA VAL A 119 -0.94 -4.41 0.82
C VAL A 119 -0.33 -5.33 1.89
N LYS A 120 0.64 -6.17 1.51
CA LYS A 120 1.38 -7.00 2.47
C LYS A 120 2.16 -6.16 3.49
N ALA A 121 2.79 -5.07 3.07
CA ALA A 121 3.46 -4.13 3.97
C ALA A 121 2.49 -3.50 4.98
N TRP A 122 1.27 -3.19 4.56
CA TRP A 122 0.21 -2.71 5.46
C TRP A 122 -0.11 -3.73 6.55
N HIS A 123 -0.29 -5.01 6.18
CA HIS A 123 -0.51 -6.09 7.14
C HIS A 123 0.62 -6.18 8.17
N VAL A 124 1.88 -6.11 7.72
CA VAL A 124 3.06 -6.13 8.61
C VAL A 124 3.07 -4.96 9.59
N VAL A 125 2.78 -3.74 9.13
CA VAL A 125 2.77 -2.54 9.98
C VAL A 125 1.64 -2.59 11.02
N HIS A 126 0.49 -3.14 10.64
CA HIS A 126 -0.69 -3.21 11.52
C HIS A 126 -0.71 -4.49 12.39
N GLY A 127 0.27 -5.37 12.23
CA GLY A 127 0.31 -6.66 12.94
C GLY A 127 -0.81 -7.62 12.51
N GLU A 128 -1.41 -7.39 11.34
CA GLU A 128 -2.49 -8.20 10.79
C GLU A 128 -1.93 -9.44 10.07
N GLN A 129 -2.66 -10.54 10.15
CA GLN A 129 -2.24 -11.78 9.50
C GLN A 129 -2.35 -11.65 7.98
N TRP A 130 -1.23 -11.86 7.29
CA TRP A 130 -1.22 -11.95 5.83
C TRP A 130 -2.06 -13.15 5.33
N GLN A 131 -3.08 -12.86 4.52
CA GLN A 131 -4.01 -13.87 3.98
C GLN A 131 -3.72 -14.26 2.51
N GLY A 132 -2.60 -13.84 1.90
CA GLY A 132 -2.30 -14.21 0.52
C GLY A 132 -1.72 -15.63 0.40
N GLY A 133 -2.47 -16.54 -0.22
CA GLY A 133 -2.15 -17.95 -0.39
C GLY A 133 -1.75 -18.35 -1.81
N LEU A 134 -2.09 -19.58 -2.20
CA LEU A 134 -1.70 -20.17 -3.49
C LEU A 134 -2.45 -19.55 -4.67
N GLN A 135 -3.72 -19.18 -4.50
CA GLN A 135 -4.53 -18.59 -5.57
C GLN A 135 -3.91 -17.27 -6.02
N LEU A 136 -3.51 -16.45 -5.04
CA LEU A 136 -2.85 -15.18 -5.33
C LEU A 136 -1.56 -15.37 -6.15
N ARG A 137 -0.77 -16.40 -5.86
CA ARG A 137 0.48 -16.67 -6.58
C ARG A 137 0.26 -16.97 -8.06
N TYR A 138 -0.84 -17.64 -8.40
CA TYR A 138 -1.18 -17.94 -9.80
C TYR A 138 -1.82 -16.76 -10.54
N THR A 139 -2.33 -15.76 -9.82
CA THR A 139 -2.92 -14.55 -10.41
C THR A 139 -1.92 -13.40 -10.65
N LEU A 140 -0.64 -13.58 -10.30
CA LEU A 140 0.40 -12.53 -10.25
C LEU A 140 1.48 -12.59 -11.33
#